data_AF-A0A432CT84-F1
#
_entry.id   AF-A0A432CT84-F1
#
_cell.length_a   1.000
_cell.length_b   1.000
_cell.length_c   1.000
_cell.angle_alpha   90.00
_cell.angle_beta   90.00
_cell.angle_gamma   90.00
#
_symmetry.space_group_name_H-M   'P 1'
#
loop_
_entity.id
_entity.type
_entity.pdbx_description
1 polymer ?
#
loop_
_entity_poly.entity_id
_entity_poly.type
_entity_poly.pdbx_seq_one_letter_code
_entity_poly.pdbx_strand_id
1 'polypeptide(L)'
;MRAKQKGVASIEFAIGFFAFWLMCMAWVEMSYISYISAINDLAISEITRTAKKGSDNYMDAVHEVLHREDSIWNQVVDGDDFQVTIQYVESIKDLVNVDEICSKVDVDESAECGNPDHAALAIYRINYRFKPIFSYFFTTQDLMSREMIVVQEYERSQFEV
;
A
#
# COMPACT_ATOMS: atom_id res chain seq x y z
N MET A 1 48.30 43.05 3.31
CA MET A 1 48.23 41.77 4.07
C MET A 1 47.34 40.80 3.30
N ARG A 2 47.92 39.85 2.54
CA ARG A 2 47.16 38.73 1.95
C ARG A 2 47.34 37.53 2.88
N ALA A 3 46.41 37.36 3.82
CA ALA A 3 46.38 36.22 4.71
C ALA A 3 46.16 34.94 3.88
N LYS A 4 46.93 33.90 4.19
CA LYS A 4 47.00 32.62 3.48
C LYS A 4 45.63 31.92 3.50
N GLN A 5 44.93 31.88 2.36
CA GLN A 5 43.78 30.99 2.15
C GLN A 5 44.28 29.54 1.97
N LYS A 6 44.72 28.91 3.06
CA LYS A 6 44.98 27.46 3.07
C LYS A 6 43.72 26.74 3.53
N GLY A 7 43.16 25.88 2.68
CA GLY A 7 42.02 25.02 3.03
C GLY A 7 40.68 25.38 2.38
N VAL A 8 40.57 26.49 1.65
CA VAL A 8 39.33 26.86 0.93
C VAL A 8 38.91 25.75 -0.04
N ALA A 9 39.85 25.22 -0.82
CA ALA A 9 39.60 24.11 -1.75
C ALA A 9 39.14 22.83 -1.04
N SER A 10 39.64 22.54 0.17
CA SER A 10 39.21 21.37 0.94
C SER A 10 37.79 21.52 1.49
N ILE A 11 37.42 22.73 1.92
CA ILE A 11 36.06 23.04 2.40
C ILE A 11 35.07 22.98 1.23
N GLU A 12 35.42 23.59 0.10
CA GLU A 12 34.59 23.56 -1.11
C GLU A 12 34.37 22.13 -1.61
N PHE A 13 35.43 21.32 -1.63
CA PHE A 13 35.32 19.90 -1.98
C PHE A 13 34.43 19.13 -0.99
N ALA A 14 34.58 19.34 0.32
CA ALA A 14 33.77 18.65 1.32
C ALA A 14 32.28 18.99 1.18
N ILE A 15 31.94 20.27 0.96
CA ILE A 15 30.56 20.71 0.77
C ILE A 15 30.00 20.16 -0.55
N GLY A 16 30.76 20.23 -1.64
CA GLY A 16 30.35 19.71 -2.94
C GLY A 16 30.13 18.20 -2.91
N PHE A 17 31.04 17.45 -2.30
CA PHE A 17 30.90 16.01 -2.11
C PHE A 17 29.68 15.67 -1.26
N PHE A 18 29.45 16.38 -0.17
CA PHE A 18 28.30 16.14 0.70
C PHE A 18 26.98 16.42 -0.02
N ALA A 19 26.90 17.50 -0.79
CA ALA A 19 25.71 17.81 -1.60
C ALA A 19 25.45 16.73 -2.68
N PHE A 20 26.50 16.27 -3.36
CA PHE A 20 26.39 15.18 -4.33
C PHE A 20 25.95 13.86 -3.67
N TRP A 21 26.51 13.54 -2.50
CA TRP A 21 26.13 12.36 -1.74
C TRP A 21 24.64 12.41 -1.32
N LEU A 22 24.15 13.56 -0.83
CA LEU A 22 22.73 13.75 -0.52
C LEU A 22 21.84 13.58 -1.75
N MET A 23 22.26 14.05 -2.93
CA MET A 23 21.54 13.83 -4.18
C MET A 23 21.44 12.34 -4.52
N CYS A 24 22.52 11.57 -4.38
CA CYS A 24 22.49 10.12 -4.57
C CYS A 24 21.54 9.43 -3.58
N MET A 25 21.57 9.83 -2.31
CA MET A 25 20.68 9.29 -1.30
C MET A 25 19.21 9.61 -1.58
N ALA A 26 18.90 10.83 -2.03
CA ALA A 26 17.54 11.19 -2.45
C ALA A 26 17.06 10.35 -3.64
N TRP A 27 17.96 10.01 -4.57
CA TRP A 27 17.63 9.11 -5.68
C TRP A 27 17.32 7.68 -5.22
N VAL A 28 18.09 7.18 -4.24
CA VAL A 28 17.82 5.88 -3.61
C VAL A 28 16.46 5.89 -2.92
N GLU A 29 16.13 6.95 -2.16
CA GLU A 29 14.82 7.10 -1.52
C GLU A 29 13.68 7.07 -2.54
N MET A 30 13.82 7.80 -3.65
CA MET A 30 12.81 7.79 -4.72
C MET A 30 12.62 6.40 -5.34
N SER A 31 13.72 5.66 -5.51
CA SER A 31 13.69 4.29 -6.03
C SER A 31 13.01 3.35 -5.03
N TYR A 32 13.25 3.53 -3.74
CA TYR A 32 12.63 2.77 -2.67
C TYR A 32 11.12 3.00 -2.60
N ILE A 33 10.65 4.26 -2.67
CA ILE A 33 9.23 4.62 -2.73
C ILE A 33 8.55 3.93 -3.93
N SER A 34 9.18 3.99 -5.10
CA SER A 34 8.67 3.34 -6.32
C SER A 34 8.55 1.82 -6.17
N TYR A 35 9.55 1.19 -5.55
CA TYR A 35 9.55 -0.24 -5.29
C TYR A 35 8.42 -0.66 -4.34
N ILE A 36 8.22 0.05 -3.23
CA ILE A 36 7.11 -0.22 -2.30
C ILE A 36 5.75 -0.01 -2.98
N SER A 37 5.60 1.04 -3.79
CA SER A 37 4.37 1.25 -4.57
C SER A 37 4.04 0.04 -5.45
N ALA A 38 5.04 -0.51 -6.15
CA ALA A 38 4.84 -1.68 -7.00
C ALA A 38 4.47 -2.94 -6.19
N ILE A 39 5.02 -3.09 -4.98
CA ILE A 39 4.62 -4.16 -4.05
C ILE A 39 3.15 -4.01 -3.66
N ASN A 40 2.69 -2.80 -3.32
CA ASN A 40 1.29 -2.57 -2.96
C ASN A 40 0.35 -2.93 -4.12
N ASP A 41 0.70 -2.51 -5.34
CA ASP A 41 -0.08 -2.84 -6.55
C ASP A 41 -0.13 -4.36 -6.81
N LEU A 42 0.97 -5.06 -6.54
CA LEU A 42 1.02 -6.52 -6.63
C LEU A 42 0.20 -7.19 -5.52
N ALA A 43 0.33 -6.74 -4.28
CA ALA A 43 -0.36 -7.30 -3.12
C ALA A 43 -1.88 -7.23 -3.30
N ILE A 44 -2.43 -6.06 -3.66
CA ILE A 44 -3.87 -5.93 -3.95
C ILE A 44 -4.30 -6.82 -5.13
N SER A 45 -3.46 -6.96 -6.15
CA SER A 45 -3.75 -7.84 -7.29
C SER A 45 -3.77 -9.32 -6.90
N GLU A 46 -2.89 -9.76 -6.01
CA GLU A 46 -2.89 -11.14 -5.51
C GLU A 46 -4.05 -11.41 -4.55
N ILE A 47 -4.32 -10.51 -3.61
CA ILE A 47 -5.43 -10.59 -2.66
C ILE A 47 -6.74 -10.81 -3.42
N THR A 48 -7.03 -9.94 -4.37
CA THR A 48 -8.28 -9.97 -5.14
C THR A 48 -8.36 -11.18 -6.06
N ARG A 49 -7.24 -11.63 -6.63
CA ARG A 49 -7.18 -12.86 -7.43
C ARG A 49 -7.51 -14.09 -6.58
N THR A 50 -7.01 -14.15 -5.35
CA THR A 50 -7.29 -15.25 -4.41
C THR A 50 -8.73 -15.16 -3.92
N ALA A 51 -9.18 -13.97 -3.53
CA ALA A 51 -10.55 -13.70 -3.11
C ALA A 51 -11.59 -14.12 -4.17
N LYS A 52 -11.32 -13.88 -5.46
CA LYS A 52 -12.19 -14.37 -6.56
C LYS A 52 -12.46 -15.87 -6.55
N LYS A 53 -11.56 -16.67 -5.98
CA LYS A 53 -11.67 -18.13 -5.91
C LYS A 53 -12.18 -18.64 -4.57
N GLY A 54 -12.17 -17.80 -3.54
CA GLY A 54 -12.57 -18.16 -2.18
C GLY A 54 -14.08 -18.12 -1.99
N SER A 55 -14.57 -18.90 -1.03
CA SER A 55 -15.96 -18.87 -0.55
C SER A 55 -15.99 -18.35 0.89
N ASP A 56 -16.93 -17.46 1.17
CA ASP A 56 -17.42 -16.98 2.48
C ASP A 56 -16.42 -16.24 3.41
N ASN A 57 -15.10 -16.49 3.34
CA ASN A 57 -14.11 -15.85 4.22
C ASN A 57 -13.06 -15.05 3.43
N TYR A 58 -13.40 -13.82 3.02
CA TYR A 58 -12.51 -12.99 2.20
C TYR A 58 -11.33 -12.38 2.98
N MET A 59 -11.50 -11.96 4.25
CA MET A 59 -10.36 -11.50 5.07
C MET A 59 -9.35 -12.61 5.38
N ASP A 60 -9.78 -13.87 5.50
CA ASP A 60 -8.84 -14.99 5.66
C ASP A 60 -7.94 -15.11 4.42
N ALA A 61 -8.50 -14.95 3.22
CA ALA A 61 -7.74 -14.94 1.97
C ALA A 61 -6.77 -13.74 1.89
N VAL A 62 -7.14 -12.58 2.46
CA VAL A 62 -6.24 -11.44 2.61
C VAL A 62 -5.06 -11.81 3.50
N HIS A 63 -5.33 -12.33 4.71
CA HIS A 63 -4.28 -12.69 5.67
C HIS A 63 -3.34 -13.76 5.10
N GLU A 64 -3.89 -14.76 4.40
CA GLU A 64 -3.09 -15.80 3.75
C GLU A 64 -2.13 -15.21 2.71
N VAL A 65 -2.62 -14.31 1.84
CA VAL A 65 -1.78 -13.69 0.81
C VAL A 65 -0.69 -12.81 1.43
N LEU A 66 -1.03 -11.99 2.42
CA LEU A 66 -0.08 -11.07 3.06
C LEU A 66 1.01 -11.81 3.84
N HIS A 67 0.69 -12.93 4.49
CA HIS A 67 1.62 -13.70 5.34
C HIS A 67 2.22 -14.93 4.66
N ARG A 68 1.99 -15.13 3.36
CA ARG A 68 2.54 -16.27 2.62
C ARG A 68 4.06 -16.22 2.62
N GLU A 69 4.72 -17.22 3.21
CA GLU A 69 6.18 -17.25 3.44
C GLU A 69 7.02 -17.01 2.16
N ASP A 70 6.58 -17.55 1.02
CA ASP A 70 7.29 -17.45 -0.28
C ASP A 70 7.02 -16.15 -1.06
N SER A 71 6.39 -15.15 -0.44
CA SER A 71 6.07 -13.90 -1.12
C SER A 71 7.29 -12.99 -1.29
N ILE A 72 7.42 -12.40 -2.48
CA ILE A 72 8.57 -11.56 -2.86
C ILE A 72 8.72 -10.31 -1.98
N TRP A 73 7.65 -9.89 -1.30
CA TRP A 73 7.61 -8.68 -0.50
C TRP A 73 7.98 -8.89 0.97
N ASN A 74 7.94 -10.12 1.50
CA ASN A 74 8.22 -10.41 2.93
C ASN A 74 9.65 -10.02 3.38
N GLN A 75 10.57 -9.80 2.43
CA GLN A 75 11.93 -9.35 2.74
C GLN A 75 12.03 -7.85 3.01
N VAL A 76 11.04 -7.07 2.54
CA VAL A 76 11.09 -5.61 2.54
C VAL A 76 9.91 -4.99 3.26
N VAL A 77 8.79 -5.72 3.31
CA VAL A 77 7.52 -5.26 3.88
C VAL A 77 6.99 -6.32 4.84
N ASP A 78 6.50 -5.86 5.99
CA ASP A 78 5.79 -6.70 6.95
C ASP A 78 4.30 -6.79 6.58
N GLY A 79 3.74 -8.00 6.64
CA GLY A 79 2.32 -8.25 6.45
C GLY A 79 1.44 -7.46 7.44
N ASP A 80 1.97 -7.22 8.65
CA ASP A 80 1.27 -6.51 9.72
C ASP A 80 1.21 -4.98 9.52
N ASP A 81 2.08 -4.40 8.68
CA ASP A 81 2.06 -2.97 8.34
C ASP A 81 0.97 -2.65 7.28
N PHE A 82 0.26 -3.67 6.77
CA PHE A 82 -0.89 -3.53 5.88
C PHE A 82 -2.21 -3.51 6.65
N GLN A 83 -3.03 -2.51 6.35
CA GLN A 83 -4.40 -2.43 6.81
C GLN A 83 -5.31 -2.65 5.60
N VAL A 84 -6.20 -3.65 5.68
CA VAL A 84 -7.05 -4.03 4.55
C VAL A 84 -8.50 -3.84 4.92
N THR A 85 -9.23 -3.14 4.06
CA THR A 85 -10.65 -2.90 4.20
C THR A 85 -11.38 -3.51 3.03
N ILE A 86 -12.40 -4.30 3.31
CA ILE A 86 -13.26 -4.92 2.29
C ILE A 86 -14.66 -4.34 2.45
N GLN A 87 -15.20 -3.76 1.39
CA GLN A 87 -16.60 -3.35 1.36
C GLN A 87 -17.36 -4.17 0.31
N TYR A 88 -18.35 -4.92 0.79
CA TYR A 88 -19.25 -5.70 -0.04
C TYR A 88 -20.38 -4.84 -0.59
N VAL A 89 -20.70 -5.04 -1.86
CA VAL A 89 -21.68 -4.26 -2.61
C VAL A 89 -22.53 -5.20 -3.47
N GLU A 90 -23.85 -5.10 -3.34
CA GLU A 90 -24.80 -5.96 -4.05
C GLU A 90 -24.93 -5.58 -5.54
N SER A 91 -24.97 -4.28 -5.86
CA SER A 91 -25.22 -3.80 -7.23
C SER A 91 -24.34 -2.65 -7.67
N ILE A 92 -24.21 -2.44 -8.99
CA ILE A 92 -23.49 -1.29 -9.56
C ILE A 92 -24.12 0.04 -9.10
N LYS A 93 -25.43 0.08 -8.83
CA LYS A 93 -26.08 1.31 -8.35
C LYS A 93 -25.62 1.64 -6.93
N ASP A 94 -25.50 0.62 -6.09
CA ASP A 94 -25.01 0.80 -4.72
C ASP A 94 -23.54 1.16 -4.71
N LEU A 95 -22.75 0.62 -5.65
CA LEU A 95 -21.35 0.98 -5.86
C LEU A 95 -21.16 2.47 -6.15
N VAL A 96 -22.03 3.06 -6.98
CA VAL A 96 -21.97 4.50 -7.30
C VAL A 96 -22.32 5.38 -6.09
N ASN A 97 -23.09 4.85 -5.14
CA ASN A 97 -23.48 5.56 -3.92
C ASN A 97 -22.49 5.37 -2.77
N VAL A 98 -21.38 4.64 -2.98
CA VAL A 98 -20.31 4.53 -1.98
C VAL A 98 -19.44 5.79 -2.06
N ASP A 99 -19.70 6.75 -1.16
CA ASP A 99 -18.88 7.96 -1.02
C ASP A 99 -17.61 7.72 -0.18
N GLU A 100 -17.69 6.86 0.84
CA GLU A 100 -16.57 6.55 1.73
C GLU A 100 -16.55 5.05 2.06
N ILE A 101 -15.40 4.41 1.79
CA ILE A 101 -15.23 2.99 2.08
C ILE A 101 -15.22 2.79 3.58
N CYS A 102 -16.19 2.03 4.08
CA CYS A 102 -16.32 1.72 5.51
C CYS A 102 -16.27 2.97 6.41
N SER A 103 -17.26 3.86 6.31
CA SER A 103 -17.36 5.15 7.02
C SER A 103 -17.36 5.10 8.57
N LYS A 104 -17.06 3.95 9.19
CA LYS A 104 -17.04 3.72 10.64
C LYS A 104 -15.82 2.94 11.14
N VAL A 105 -14.85 2.67 10.27
CA VAL A 105 -13.64 1.92 10.63
C VAL A 105 -12.51 2.93 10.82
N ASP A 106 -11.84 2.85 11.97
CA ASP A 106 -10.62 3.64 12.18
C ASP A 106 -9.60 3.26 11.11
N VAL A 107 -8.90 4.27 10.58
CA VAL A 107 -7.93 4.13 9.47
C VAL A 107 -6.87 3.06 9.78
N ASP A 108 -6.71 2.69 11.06
CA ASP A 108 -5.70 1.78 11.54
C ASP A 108 -6.09 0.31 11.68
N GLU A 109 -7.34 -0.06 11.41
CA GLU A 109 -7.82 -1.44 11.56
C GLU A 109 -8.26 -2.08 10.24
N SER A 110 -7.91 -3.35 10.06
CA SER A 110 -8.48 -4.18 8.99
C SER A 110 -9.94 -4.50 9.31
N ALA A 111 -10.83 -4.31 8.34
CA ALA A 111 -12.26 -4.47 8.57
C ALA A 111 -13.02 -4.91 7.32
N GLU A 112 -14.16 -5.54 7.57
CA GLU A 112 -15.14 -5.86 6.54
C GLU A 112 -16.43 -5.08 6.78
N CYS A 113 -17.05 -4.58 5.71
CA CYS A 113 -18.30 -3.85 5.76
C CYS A 113 -19.29 -4.36 4.72
N GLY A 114 -20.57 -4.37 5.08
CA GLY A 114 -21.62 -4.93 4.24
C GLY A 114 -21.83 -6.42 4.51
N ASN A 115 -22.70 -7.04 3.72
CA ASN A 115 -22.93 -8.48 3.77
C ASN A 115 -22.13 -9.16 2.64
N PRO A 116 -21.25 -10.14 2.91
CA PRO A 116 -20.58 -10.90 1.87
C PRO A 116 -21.57 -11.72 1.03
N ASP A 117 -22.62 -12.25 1.64
CA ASP A 117 -23.58 -13.12 0.96
C ASP A 117 -24.30 -12.36 -0.15
N HIS A 118 -24.27 -12.90 -1.38
CA HIS A 118 -24.89 -12.33 -2.59
C HIS A 118 -24.28 -11.00 -3.05
N ALA A 119 -23.14 -10.59 -2.49
CA ALA A 119 -22.42 -9.41 -2.94
C ALA A 119 -21.53 -9.73 -4.15
N ALA A 120 -22.10 -9.58 -5.35
CA ALA A 120 -21.36 -9.82 -6.58
C ALA A 120 -20.17 -8.86 -6.80
N LEU A 121 -20.13 -7.74 -6.09
CA LEU A 121 -19.08 -6.73 -6.16
C LEU A 121 -18.48 -6.50 -4.78
N ALA A 122 -17.18 -6.26 -4.74
CA ALA A 122 -16.53 -5.74 -3.54
C ALA A 122 -15.41 -4.77 -3.88
N ILE A 123 -15.21 -3.82 -2.98
CA ILE A 123 -14.13 -2.85 -3.02
C ILE A 123 -13.10 -3.29 -2.00
N TYR A 124 -11.90 -3.60 -2.48
CA TYR A 124 -10.74 -3.90 -1.65
C TYR A 124 -9.90 -2.64 -1.57
N ARG A 125 -9.66 -2.15 -0.36
CA ARG A 125 -8.70 -1.06 -0.09
C ARG A 125 -7.57 -1.62 0.75
N ILE A 126 -6.33 -1.35 0.34
CA ILE A 126 -5.14 -1.59 1.17
C ILE A 126 -4.53 -0.25 1.53
N ASN A 127 -4.18 -0.08 2.80
CA ASN A 127 -3.40 1.04 3.30
C ASN A 127 -2.09 0.49 3.84
N TYR A 128 -0.99 0.94 3.26
CA TYR A 128 0.34 0.60 3.72
C TYR A 128 1.00 1.80 4.39
N ARG A 129 1.44 1.63 5.64
CA ARG A 129 2.16 2.66 6.36
C ARG A 129 3.62 2.70 5.92
N PHE A 130 3.90 3.51 4.91
CA PHE A 130 5.26 3.65 4.41
C PHE A 130 6.14 4.45 5.39
N LYS A 131 7.31 3.87 5.71
CA LYS A 131 8.36 4.51 6.52
C LYS A 131 9.55 4.82 5.60
N PRO A 132 9.77 6.10 5.23
CA PRO A 132 10.94 6.51 4.46
C PRO A 132 12.26 6.15 5.16
N ILE A 133 13.32 5.88 4.42
CA ILE A 133 14.66 5.58 5.00
C ILE A 133 15.15 6.83 5.76
N PHE A 134 14.85 8.01 5.21
CA PHE A 134 15.13 9.31 5.83
C PHE A 134 13.97 9.87 6.66
N SER A 135 13.16 9.02 7.29
CA SER A 135 12.03 9.44 8.14
C SER A 135 12.40 10.37 9.30
N TYR A 136 13.66 10.35 9.76
CA TYR A 136 14.14 11.32 10.76
C TYR A 136 14.24 12.76 10.21
N PHE A 137 14.48 12.91 8.90
CA PHE A 137 14.58 14.20 8.22
C PHE A 137 13.23 14.69 7.68
N PHE A 138 12.29 13.76 7.44
CA PHE A 138 10.96 14.04 6.91
C PHE A 138 9.90 13.38 7.81
N THR A 139 9.15 14.20 8.56
CA THR A 139 8.08 13.75 9.48
C THR A 139 6.80 13.31 8.77
N THR A 140 6.90 12.84 7.53
CA THR A 140 5.75 12.40 6.74
C THR A 140 5.71 10.87 6.75
N GLN A 141 4.85 10.33 7.63
CA GLN A 141 4.35 8.98 7.43
C GLN A 141 3.29 9.08 6.34
N ASP A 142 3.67 8.73 5.12
CA ASP A 142 2.71 8.72 4.01
C ASP A 142 1.96 7.38 4.01
N LEU A 143 0.64 7.48 4.12
CA LEU A 143 -0.24 6.34 3.90
C LEU A 143 -0.33 6.10 2.39
N MET A 144 0.23 4.99 1.93
CA MET A 144 0.05 4.56 0.55
C MET A 144 -1.23 3.74 0.45
N SER A 145 -2.29 4.36 -0.05
CA SER A 145 -3.57 3.68 -0.28
C SER A 145 -3.70 3.18 -1.72
N ARG A 146 -4.25 1.98 -1.89
CA ARG A 146 -4.67 1.42 -3.17
C ARG A 146 -6.06 0.82 -3.05
N GLU A 147 -6.85 1.00 -4.08
CA GLU A 147 -8.21 0.51 -4.16
C GLU A 147 -8.41 -0.30 -5.43
N MET A 148 -9.15 -1.39 -5.32
CA MET A 148 -9.56 -2.18 -6.46
C MET A 148 -10.97 -2.72 -6.27
N ILE A 149 -11.78 -2.55 -7.31
CA ILE A 149 -13.14 -3.08 -7.38
C ILE A 149 -13.07 -4.44 -8.08
N VAL A 150 -13.69 -5.43 -7.47
CA VAL A 150 -13.58 -6.83 -7.87
C VAL A 150 -14.97 -7.44 -7.98
N VAL A 151 -15.17 -8.23 -9.03
CA VAL A 151 -16.34 -9.11 -9.15
C VAL A 151 -16.06 -10.40 -8.39
N GLN A 152 -16.92 -10.72 -7.42
CA GLN A 152 -16.87 -11.98 -6.67
C GLN A 152 -17.65 -13.04 -7.43
N GLU A 153 -16.95 -13.94 -8.12
CA GLU A 153 -17.60 -14.93 -9.00
C GLU A 153 -18.36 -16.01 -8.22
N TYR A 154 -18.00 -16.27 -6.97
CA TYR A 154 -18.69 -17.23 -6.11
C TYR A 154 -20.09 -16.73 -5.71
N GLU A 155 -20.20 -15.49 -5.24
CA GLU A 155 -21.47 -14.85 -4.83
C GLU A 155 -22.39 -14.51 -6.01
N ARG A 156 -21.88 -14.61 -7.24
CA ARG A 156 -22.59 -14.29 -8.47
C ARG A 156 -23.75 -15.24 -8.78
N SER A 157 -23.82 -16.41 -8.13
CA SER A 157 -24.81 -17.45 -8.45
C SER A 157 -26.29 -17.06 -8.28
N GLN A 158 -26.60 -15.85 -7.79
CA GLN A 158 -27.96 -15.30 -7.76
C GLN A 158 -28.32 -14.31 -8.88
N PHE A 159 -27.47 -14.08 -9.89
CA PHE A 159 -28.00 -13.67 -11.20
C PHE A 159 -28.61 -14.88 -11.93
N GLU A 160 -29.58 -15.55 -11.29
CA GLU A 160 -30.56 -16.35 -12.02
C GLU A 160 -31.41 -15.37 -12.84
N VAL A 161 -31.40 -15.55 -14.15
CA VAL A 161 -32.20 -14.77 -15.11
C VAL A 161 -33.68 -15.09 -14.96
#